data_AF-A0A532TWG7-F1
#
_entry.id   AF-A0A532TWG7-F1
#
_cell.length_a   1.000
_cell.length_b   1.000
_cell.length_c   1.000
_cell.angle_alpha   90.00
_cell.angle_beta   90.00
_cell.angle_gamma   90.00
#
_symmetry.space_group_name_H-M   'P 1'
#
loop_
_entity.id
_entity.type
_entity.pdbx_description
1 polymer ?
#
loop_
_entity_poly.entity_id
_entity_poly.type
_entity_poly.pdbx_seq_one_letter_code
_entity_poly.pdbx_strand_id
1 'polypeptide(L)'
;MVEKVRIGLVKLGNIGTSTMLDLMLDERAEREDIDFRVVASGPKITEEDCEGVSEKILDFNPELIIAISPNPSLPGPSKAREILKKSGKPCVIIGDAPGAKIAGELEKAGFGFIFVEADSMLGARREFLDPIEMSLFNADVIKVLSVTGAFRVIFEETDKAIEGTKSGKPYLPKVIVNRDKAVGAAKFENPYARAKAMAAFEIAKKVSGVSAEGCFKVKEREKYIPIVAAAHEMMSAAAKLCDEAREIEKSGDSVLRRPHGRMGELLSKKKLMEIEK
;
A
#
# COMPACT_ATOMS: atom_id res chain seq x y z
N MET A 1 -15.11 -2.75 29.03
CA MET A 1 -14.00 -2.60 28.07
C MET A 1 -14.56 -3.00 26.72
N VAL A 2 -14.37 -2.17 25.69
CA VAL A 2 -14.73 -2.52 24.31
C VAL A 2 -13.86 -3.71 23.90
N GLU A 3 -14.46 -4.75 23.33
CA GLU A 3 -13.70 -5.87 22.77
C GLU A 3 -12.90 -5.38 21.56
N LYS A 4 -11.58 -5.49 21.63
CA LYS A 4 -10.66 -5.03 20.58
C LYS A 4 -10.45 -6.12 19.55
N VAL A 5 -10.53 -5.79 18.27
CA VAL A 5 -10.14 -6.72 17.22
C VAL A 5 -8.63 -6.82 17.15
N ARG A 6 -8.11 -8.03 17.27
CA ARG A 6 -6.68 -8.29 17.10
C ARG A 6 -6.32 -8.34 15.62
N ILE A 7 -5.48 -7.41 15.18
CA ILE A 7 -5.04 -7.33 13.79
C ILE A 7 -3.57 -7.68 13.71
N GLY A 8 -3.25 -8.68 12.89
CA GLY A 8 -1.89 -9.07 12.60
C GLY A 8 -1.43 -8.62 11.22
N LEU A 9 -0.43 -7.76 11.15
CA LEU A 9 0.19 -7.33 9.91
C LEU A 9 1.56 -8.01 9.71
N VAL A 10 1.70 -8.71 8.59
CA VAL A 10 2.93 -9.35 8.16
C VAL A 10 3.53 -8.57 7.00
N LYS A 11 4.70 -7.95 7.20
CA LYS A 11 5.43 -7.22 6.16
C LYS A 11 6.54 -8.09 5.58
N LEU A 12 6.44 -8.44 4.31
CA LEU A 12 7.38 -9.32 3.61
C LEU A 12 8.12 -8.52 2.54
N GLY A 13 9.32 -8.05 2.84
CA GLY A 13 10.02 -7.09 1.98
C GLY A 13 9.40 -5.69 2.07
N ASN A 14 9.59 -4.88 1.03
CA ASN A 14 9.16 -3.49 1.03
C ASN A 14 8.47 -3.06 -0.27
N ILE A 15 7.33 -2.39 -0.11
CA ILE A 15 6.65 -1.56 -1.12
C ILE A 15 6.23 -0.26 -0.43
N GLY A 16 5.87 0.78 -1.19
CA GLY A 16 5.45 2.05 -0.61
C GLY A 16 4.32 1.88 0.40
N THR A 17 3.33 1.04 0.10
CA THR A 17 2.20 0.77 0.98
C THR A 17 2.61 0.10 2.30
N SER A 18 3.62 -0.78 2.32
CA SER A 18 4.04 -1.50 3.54
C SER A 18 4.69 -0.59 4.58
N THR A 19 5.18 0.56 4.16
CA THR A 19 5.80 1.53 5.07
C THR A 19 4.77 2.30 5.92
N MET A 20 3.53 2.43 5.44
CA MET A 20 2.54 3.32 6.05
C MET A 20 1.26 2.63 6.55
N LEU A 21 0.96 1.39 6.12
CA LEU A 21 -0.35 0.78 6.34
C LEU A 21 -0.82 0.78 7.80
N ASP A 22 -0.02 0.25 8.73
CA ASP A 22 -0.31 0.22 10.16
C ASP A 22 -0.53 1.61 10.74
N LEU A 23 0.30 2.58 10.35
CA LEU A 23 0.20 3.96 10.81
C LEU A 23 -1.05 4.66 10.24
N MET A 24 -1.46 4.33 9.02
CA MET A 24 -2.66 4.91 8.39
C MET A 24 -3.96 4.40 9.01
N LEU A 25 -3.96 3.22 9.61
CA LEU A 25 -5.14 2.64 10.25
C LEU A 25 -5.38 3.22 11.64
N ASP A 26 -4.40 3.87 12.26
CA ASP A 26 -4.53 4.58 13.53
C ASP A 26 -3.59 5.79 13.57
N GLU A 27 -3.91 6.80 12.77
CA GLU A 27 -3.02 7.92 12.45
C GLU A 27 -2.69 8.83 13.63
N ARG A 28 -3.40 8.68 14.75
CA ARG A 28 -3.15 9.40 16.01
C ARG A 28 -2.85 8.49 17.20
N ALA A 29 -2.82 7.17 17.01
CA ALA A 29 -2.71 6.19 18.11
C ALA A 29 -3.82 6.36 19.17
N GLU A 30 -5.04 6.67 18.73
CA GLU A 30 -6.21 6.98 19.57
C GLU A 30 -7.36 5.99 19.38
N ARG A 31 -7.23 5.03 18.45
CA ARG A 31 -8.26 4.00 18.26
C ARG A 31 -8.30 3.05 19.44
N GLU A 32 -9.48 2.90 20.02
CA GLU A 32 -9.72 2.01 21.16
C GLU A 32 -10.31 0.65 20.72
N ASP A 33 -10.63 0.49 19.44
CA ASP A 33 -11.35 -0.65 18.87
C ASP A 33 -10.45 -1.76 18.30
N ILE A 34 -9.13 -1.54 18.24
CA ILE A 34 -8.16 -2.47 17.67
C ILE A 34 -6.97 -2.72 18.59
N ASP A 35 -6.37 -3.91 18.50
CA ASP A 35 -5.05 -4.24 19.03
C ASP A 35 -4.18 -4.75 17.88
N PHE A 36 -3.16 -3.98 17.52
CA PHE A 36 -2.39 -4.18 16.30
C PHE A 36 -1.00 -4.75 16.61
N ARG A 37 -0.56 -5.78 15.88
CA ARG A 37 0.84 -6.25 15.90
C ARG A 37 1.39 -6.34 14.50
N VAL A 38 2.63 -5.89 14.35
CA VAL A 38 3.39 -5.96 13.12
C VAL A 38 4.56 -6.91 13.31
N VAL A 39 4.73 -7.86 12.40
CA VAL A 39 5.94 -8.66 12.27
C VAL A 39 6.47 -8.48 10.85
N ALA A 40 7.78 -8.26 10.70
CA ALA A 40 8.39 -7.93 9.42
C ALA A 40 9.68 -8.71 9.18
N SER A 41 9.91 -9.15 7.94
CA SER A 41 11.17 -9.79 7.51
C SER A 41 12.24 -8.77 7.09
N GLY A 42 12.00 -7.48 7.35
CA GLY A 42 12.79 -6.38 6.80
C GLY A 42 12.75 -6.40 5.26
N PRO A 43 13.89 -6.22 4.57
CA PRO A 43 13.92 -6.21 3.10
C PRO A 43 13.86 -7.61 2.47
N LYS A 44 13.98 -8.68 3.27
CA LYS A 44 14.10 -10.04 2.74
C LYS A 44 12.74 -10.66 2.42
N ILE A 45 12.71 -11.50 1.39
CA ILE A 45 11.50 -12.18 0.89
C ILE A 45 11.76 -13.66 0.57
N THR A 46 12.76 -14.27 1.21
CA THR A 46 13.02 -15.71 1.05
C THR A 46 11.91 -16.51 1.73
N GLU A 47 11.79 -17.80 1.40
CA GLU A 47 10.81 -18.69 2.04
C GLU A 47 11.02 -18.80 3.54
N GLU A 48 12.26 -18.93 4.01
CA GLU A 48 12.62 -19.01 5.43
C GLU A 48 12.24 -17.73 6.18
N ASP A 49 12.62 -16.56 5.64
CA ASP A 49 12.30 -15.28 6.29
C ASP A 49 10.79 -15.04 6.35
N CYS A 50 10.07 -15.40 5.28
CA CYS A 50 8.61 -15.25 5.21
C CYS A 50 7.87 -16.24 6.11
N GLU A 51 8.38 -17.46 6.25
CA GLU A 51 7.86 -18.48 7.15
C GLU A 51 7.98 -18.03 8.60
N GLY A 52 9.17 -17.64 9.04
CA GLY A 52 9.41 -17.24 10.44
C GLY A 52 8.52 -16.08 10.90
N VAL A 53 8.33 -15.05 10.06
CA VAL A 53 7.46 -13.91 10.42
C VAL A 53 5.97 -14.26 10.37
N SER A 54 5.58 -15.19 9.49
CA SER A 54 4.20 -15.66 9.38
C SER A 54 3.82 -16.53 10.57
N GLU A 55 4.72 -17.39 11.05
CA GLU A 55 4.49 -18.16 12.28
C GLU A 55 4.43 -17.25 13.49
N LYS A 56 5.34 -16.29 13.59
CA LYS A 56 5.40 -15.36 14.72
C LYS A 56 4.15 -14.50 14.86
N ILE A 57 3.51 -14.10 13.76
CA ILE A 57 2.26 -13.34 13.87
C ILE A 57 1.10 -14.21 14.38
N LEU A 58 1.13 -15.53 14.15
CA LEU A 58 0.07 -16.42 14.62
C LEU A 58 0.12 -16.62 16.14
N ASP A 59 1.29 -16.47 16.78
CA ASP A 59 1.42 -16.44 18.25
C ASP A 59 0.54 -15.36 18.89
N PHE A 60 0.30 -14.25 18.17
CA PHE A 60 -0.57 -13.17 18.63
C PHE A 60 -2.07 -13.53 18.60
N ASN A 61 -2.42 -14.64 17.94
CA ASN A 61 -3.79 -15.10 17.70
C ASN A 61 -4.68 -13.98 17.10
N PRO A 62 -4.30 -13.43 15.93
CA PRO A 62 -5.08 -12.38 15.28
C PRO A 62 -6.46 -12.87 14.84
N GLU A 63 -7.40 -11.94 14.75
CA GLU A 63 -8.74 -12.17 14.21
C GLU A 63 -8.84 -11.73 12.75
N LEU A 64 -8.02 -10.77 12.34
CA LEU A 64 -7.80 -10.37 10.96
C LEU A 64 -6.29 -10.38 10.68
N ILE A 65 -5.90 -11.03 9.59
CA ILE A 65 -4.52 -11.07 9.12
C ILE A 65 -4.40 -10.22 7.86
N ILE A 66 -3.35 -9.42 7.78
CA ILE A 66 -2.97 -8.68 6.59
C ILE A 66 -1.54 -9.08 6.26
N ALA A 67 -1.30 -9.53 5.04
CA ALA A 67 0.05 -9.82 4.55
C ALA A 67 0.36 -8.90 3.37
N ILE A 68 1.50 -8.21 3.43
CA ILE A 68 1.90 -7.23 2.42
C ILE A 68 3.28 -7.55 1.86
N SER A 69 3.42 -7.54 0.52
CA SER A 69 4.68 -7.88 -0.15
C SER A 69 4.80 -7.27 -1.55
N PRO A 70 6.02 -6.94 -2.02
CA PRO A 70 6.26 -6.78 -3.45
C PRO A 70 6.07 -8.13 -4.13
N ASN A 71 5.45 -8.10 -5.31
CA ASN A 71 5.08 -9.26 -6.11
C ASN A 71 4.60 -10.45 -5.26
N PRO A 72 3.32 -10.49 -4.85
CA PRO A 72 2.82 -11.56 -3.99
C PRO A 72 2.88 -12.94 -4.66
N SER A 73 3.18 -13.07 -5.96
CA SER A 73 3.37 -14.39 -6.57
C SER A 73 4.74 -15.01 -6.31
N LEU A 74 5.66 -14.33 -5.61
CA LEU A 74 6.99 -14.86 -5.32
C LEU A 74 6.95 -16.04 -4.33
N PRO A 75 7.98 -16.91 -4.31
CA PRO A 75 8.01 -18.09 -3.44
C PRO A 75 7.80 -17.77 -1.95
N GLY A 76 8.53 -16.78 -1.40
CA GLY A 76 8.38 -16.37 0.00
C GLY A 76 6.97 -15.91 0.38
N PRO A 77 6.39 -14.91 -0.31
CA PRO A 77 5.00 -14.52 -0.11
C PRO A 77 3.99 -15.67 -0.29
N SER A 78 4.26 -16.62 -1.19
CA SER A 78 3.41 -17.81 -1.39
C SER A 78 3.46 -18.75 -0.18
N LYS A 79 4.65 -19.05 0.32
CA LYS A 79 4.85 -19.82 1.55
C LYS A 79 4.19 -19.15 2.76
N ALA A 80 4.31 -17.83 2.90
CA ALA A 80 3.61 -17.07 3.93
C ALA A 80 2.09 -17.27 3.85
N ARG A 81 1.48 -17.15 2.66
CA ARG A 81 0.03 -17.38 2.49
C ARG A 81 -0.40 -18.77 2.94
N GLU A 82 0.38 -19.80 2.62
CA GLU A 82 0.09 -21.18 3.04
C GLU A 82 0.07 -21.32 4.56
N ILE A 83 1.03 -20.70 5.27
CA ILE A 83 1.11 -20.71 6.74
C ILE A 83 -0.07 -19.94 7.33
N LEU A 84 -0.32 -18.72 6.86
CA LEU A 84 -1.37 -17.86 7.39
C LEU A 84 -2.76 -18.47 7.20
N LYS A 85 -2.97 -19.21 6.10
CA LYS A 85 -4.22 -19.93 5.85
C LYS A 85 -4.55 -20.99 6.91
N LYS A 86 -3.53 -21.61 7.53
CA LYS A 86 -3.73 -22.64 8.58
C LYS A 86 -4.44 -22.08 9.82
N SER A 87 -4.39 -20.76 10.03
CA SER A 87 -5.10 -20.10 11.14
C SER A 87 -6.63 -20.13 11.01
N GLY A 88 -7.15 -20.31 9.79
CA GLY A 88 -8.57 -20.20 9.49
C GLY A 88 -9.14 -18.77 9.64
N LYS A 89 -8.28 -17.76 9.86
CA LYS A 89 -8.69 -16.37 10.02
C LYS A 89 -8.82 -15.66 8.67
N PRO A 90 -9.73 -14.67 8.54
CA PRO A 90 -9.77 -13.78 7.39
C PRO A 90 -8.38 -13.19 7.11
N CYS A 91 -7.96 -13.27 5.85
CA CYS A 91 -6.62 -12.86 5.45
C CYS A 91 -6.67 -12.02 4.17
N VAL A 92 -6.08 -10.82 4.23
CA VAL A 92 -6.01 -9.86 3.12
C VAL A 92 -4.58 -9.76 2.61
N ILE A 93 -4.40 -9.96 1.31
CA ILE A 93 -3.10 -9.88 0.64
C ILE A 93 -2.97 -8.53 -0.04
N ILE A 94 -2.00 -7.74 0.37
CA ILE A 94 -1.71 -6.43 -0.23
C ILE A 94 -0.41 -6.52 -1.03
N GLY A 95 -0.41 -5.94 -2.22
CA GLY A 95 0.77 -5.97 -3.08
C GLY A 95 0.71 -4.96 -4.21
N ASP A 96 1.66 -5.12 -5.13
CA ASP A 96 1.86 -4.30 -6.31
C ASP A 96 1.21 -4.92 -7.57
N ALA A 97 1.45 -4.31 -8.74
CA ALA A 97 0.84 -4.68 -10.02
C ALA A 97 0.96 -6.18 -10.39
N PRO A 98 2.10 -6.88 -10.19
CA PRO A 98 2.22 -8.33 -10.40
C PRO A 98 1.13 -9.17 -9.74
N GLY A 99 0.62 -8.75 -8.58
CA GLY A 99 -0.41 -9.49 -7.83
C GLY A 99 -1.71 -9.70 -8.61
N ALA A 100 -2.04 -8.81 -9.56
CA ALA A 100 -3.24 -8.95 -10.39
C ALA A 100 -3.30 -10.29 -11.15
N LYS A 101 -2.14 -10.91 -11.45
CA LYS A 101 -2.06 -12.21 -12.13
C LYS A 101 -2.58 -13.37 -11.29
N ILE A 102 -2.51 -13.27 -9.96
CA ILE A 102 -2.92 -14.32 -9.03
C ILE A 102 -4.25 -14.02 -8.33
N ALA A 103 -4.94 -12.93 -8.71
CA ALA A 103 -6.18 -12.49 -8.06
C ALA A 103 -7.27 -13.59 -8.03
N GLY A 104 -7.46 -14.29 -9.16
CA GLY A 104 -8.44 -15.38 -9.24
C GLY A 104 -8.05 -16.61 -8.42
N GLU A 105 -6.76 -16.87 -8.25
CA GLU A 105 -6.26 -17.97 -7.39
C GLU A 105 -6.49 -17.65 -5.92
N LEU A 106 -6.20 -16.41 -5.50
CA LEU A 106 -6.42 -15.92 -4.14
C LEU A 106 -7.90 -15.96 -3.76
N GLU A 107 -8.78 -15.53 -4.66
CA GLU A 107 -10.23 -15.57 -4.44
C GLU A 107 -10.72 -17.01 -4.22
N LYS A 108 -10.31 -17.95 -5.09
CA LYS A 108 -10.64 -19.38 -4.93
C LYS A 108 -10.06 -19.96 -3.64
N ALA A 109 -8.90 -19.49 -3.22
CA ALA A 109 -8.24 -19.93 -2.01
C ALA A 109 -8.80 -19.28 -0.73
N GLY A 110 -9.78 -18.37 -0.84
CA GLY A 110 -10.46 -17.74 0.29
C GLY A 110 -9.77 -16.49 0.85
N PHE A 111 -8.87 -15.86 0.09
CA PHE A 111 -8.19 -14.63 0.48
C PHE A 111 -8.89 -13.39 -0.08
N GLY A 112 -8.80 -12.29 0.67
CA GLY A 112 -8.98 -10.95 0.13
C GLY A 112 -7.69 -10.44 -0.50
N PHE A 113 -7.79 -9.45 -1.39
CA PHE A 113 -6.63 -8.80 -1.98
C PHE A 113 -6.85 -7.33 -2.29
N ILE A 114 -5.76 -6.55 -2.18
CA ILE A 114 -5.66 -5.17 -2.65
C ILE A 114 -4.33 -5.02 -3.41
N PHE A 115 -4.39 -4.78 -4.72
CA PHE A 115 -3.20 -4.62 -5.55
C PHE A 115 -3.11 -3.23 -6.14
N VAL A 116 -1.99 -2.54 -5.89
CA VAL A 116 -1.79 -1.15 -6.29
C VAL A 116 -0.87 -1.08 -7.50
N GLU A 117 -1.40 -0.63 -8.63
CA GLU A 117 -0.63 -0.61 -9.87
C GLU A 117 0.51 0.43 -9.87
N ALA A 118 0.36 1.51 -9.09
CA ALA A 118 1.34 2.59 -8.97
C ALA A 118 2.39 2.36 -7.88
N ASP A 119 2.22 1.36 -7.01
CA ASP A 119 3.21 1.01 -5.99
C ASP A 119 4.36 0.25 -6.66
N SER A 120 5.37 1.02 -7.07
CA SER A 120 6.26 0.61 -8.15
C SER A 120 7.57 0.04 -7.67
N MET A 121 8.09 -0.91 -8.44
CA MET A 121 9.44 -1.43 -8.24
C MET A 121 10.48 -0.34 -8.53
N LEU A 122 11.41 -0.16 -7.60
CA LEU A 122 12.56 0.74 -7.73
C LEU A 122 13.70 0.14 -8.58
N GLY A 123 14.67 0.97 -8.93
CA GLY A 123 15.85 0.61 -9.69
C GLY A 123 16.92 -0.12 -8.87
N ALA A 124 16.70 -1.39 -8.50
CA ALA A 124 17.57 -2.19 -7.61
C ALA A 124 18.90 -2.66 -8.23
N ARG A 125 19.75 -1.73 -8.68
CA ARG A 125 21.13 -2.00 -9.12
C ARG A 125 22.13 -1.46 -8.10
N ARG A 126 23.10 -2.29 -7.72
CA ARG A 126 24.13 -1.97 -6.71
C ARG A 126 24.91 -0.69 -7.04
N GLU A 127 25.14 -0.43 -8.32
CA GLU A 127 25.90 0.71 -8.81
C GLU A 127 25.16 2.05 -8.68
N PHE A 128 23.86 2.02 -8.35
CA PHE A 128 22.99 3.20 -8.29
C PHE A 128 22.24 3.29 -6.95
N LEU A 129 21.58 2.22 -6.53
CA LEU A 129 20.69 2.21 -5.38
C LEU A 129 21.45 1.99 -4.07
N ASP A 130 21.95 3.07 -3.50
CA ASP A 130 22.44 3.10 -2.12
C ASP A 130 21.27 3.31 -1.12
N PRO A 131 21.54 3.29 0.21
CA PRO A 131 20.49 3.54 1.20
C PRO A 131 19.79 4.89 1.06
N ILE A 132 20.51 5.94 0.64
CA ILE A 132 19.93 7.28 0.46
C ILE A 132 18.97 7.27 -0.72
N GLU A 133 19.39 6.78 -1.89
CA GLU A 133 18.57 6.73 -3.09
C GLU A 133 17.32 5.85 -2.89
N MET A 134 17.47 4.73 -2.18
CA MET A 134 16.34 3.88 -1.78
C MET A 134 15.32 4.66 -0.94
N SER A 135 15.78 5.45 0.03
CA SER A 135 14.89 6.23 0.89
C SER A 135 14.18 7.36 0.14
N LEU A 136 14.88 8.05 -0.78
CA LEU A 136 14.32 9.14 -1.60
C LEU A 136 13.23 8.60 -2.52
N PHE A 137 13.48 7.48 -3.20
CA PHE A 137 12.47 6.85 -4.05
C PHE A 137 11.21 6.49 -3.26
N ASN A 138 11.36 5.90 -2.07
CA ASN A 138 10.21 5.53 -1.24
C ASN A 138 9.46 6.76 -0.73
N ALA A 139 10.13 7.87 -0.42
CA ALA A 139 9.47 9.12 -0.06
C ALA A 139 8.57 9.64 -1.20
N ASP A 140 9.07 9.58 -2.44
CA ASP A 140 8.29 9.96 -3.63
C ASP A 140 7.11 9.01 -3.87
N VAL A 141 7.30 7.69 -3.73
CA VAL A 141 6.21 6.70 -3.83
C VAL A 141 5.13 7.00 -2.77
N ILE A 142 5.50 7.20 -1.52
CA ILE A 142 4.58 7.52 -0.42
C ILE A 142 3.77 8.77 -0.78
N LYS A 143 4.43 9.83 -1.29
CA LYS A 143 3.75 11.05 -1.75
C LYS A 143 2.71 10.75 -2.83
N VAL A 144 3.11 10.02 -3.86
CA VAL A 144 2.22 9.69 -4.99
C VAL A 144 1.03 8.88 -4.52
N LEU A 145 1.24 7.80 -3.77
CA LEU A 145 0.16 6.94 -3.30
C LEU A 145 -0.80 7.66 -2.34
N SER A 146 -0.27 8.60 -1.54
CA SER A 146 -1.06 9.45 -0.64
C SER A 146 -1.97 10.41 -1.39
N VAL A 147 -1.40 11.23 -2.28
CA VAL A 147 -2.15 12.32 -2.95
C VAL A 147 -3.09 11.78 -4.02
N THR A 148 -2.66 10.77 -4.78
CA THR A 148 -3.50 10.19 -5.84
C THR A 148 -4.73 9.48 -5.28
N GLY A 149 -4.78 9.18 -3.98
CA GLY A 149 -5.88 8.49 -3.32
C GLY A 149 -5.74 6.97 -3.27
N ALA A 150 -4.62 6.40 -3.71
CA ALA A 150 -4.37 4.96 -3.62
C ALA A 150 -4.37 4.48 -2.15
N PHE A 151 -3.68 5.20 -1.26
CA PHE A 151 -3.70 4.91 0.18
C PHE A 151 -5.09 5.02 0.79
N ARG A 152 -5.91 5.93 0.28
CA ARG A 152 -7.30 6.04 0.72
C ARG A 152 -8.12 4.80 0.39
N VAL A 153 -7.98 4.27 -0.83
CA VAL A 153 -8.61 2.99 -1.17
C VAL A 153 -8.14 1.89 -0.21
N ILE A 154 -6.84 1.84 0.10
CA ILE A 154 -6.27 0.79 0.94
C ILE A 154 -6.83 0.83 2.37
N PHE A 155 -6.78 1.98 3.05
CA PHE A 155 -7.26 2.06 4.43
C PHE A 155 -8.78 1.90 4.48
N GLU A 156 -9.55 2.48 3.55
CA GLU A 156 -11.02 2.34 3.55
C GLU A 156 -11.46 0.88 3.31
N GLU A 157 -10.76 0.13 2.46
CA GLU A 157 -11.04 -1.29 2.25
C GLU A 157 -10.60 -2.17 3.43
N THR A 158 -9.53 -1.76 4.11
CA THR A 158 -9.04 -2.45 5.31
C THR A 158 -9.95 -2.18 6.50
N ASP A 159 -10.47 -0.97 6.68
CA ASP A 159 -11.45 -0.64 7.72
C ASP A 159 -12.75 -1.43 7.53
N LYS A 160 -13.22 -1.63 6.29
CA LYS A 160 -14.34 -2.52 6.02
C LYS A 160 -14.04 -3.96 6.46
N ALA A 161 -12.81 -4.44 6.25
CA ALA A 161 -12.40 -5.77 6.69
C ALA A 161 -12.37 -5.86 8.22
N ILE A 162 -11.87 -4.83 8.90
CA ILE A 162 -11.87 -4.71 10.37
C ILE A 162 -13.31 -4.73 10.90
N GLU A 163 -14.20 -3.92 10.32
CA GLU A 163 -15.62 -3.85 10.73
C GLU A 163 -16.36 -5.17 10.45
N GLY A 164 -16.07 -5.82 9.33
CA GLY A 164 -16.57 -7.16 9.03
C GLY A 164 -16.14 -8.18 10.08
N THR A 165 -14.88 -8.12 10.54
CA THR A 165 -14.39 -8.97 11.62
C THR A 165 -15.09 -8.67 12.95
N LYS A 166 -15.22 -7.40 13.35
CA LYS A 166 -15.97 -6.99 14.57
C LYS A 166 -17.39 -7.51 14.61
N SER A 167 -18.10 -7.39 13.48
CA SER A 167 -19.52 -7.75 13.38
C SER A 167 -19.76 -9.24 13.17
N GLY A 168 -18.71 -10.07 13.15
CA GLY A 168 -18.79 -11.50 12.88
C GLY A 168 -19.20 -11.83 11.44
N LYS A 169 -19.11 -10.85 10.52
CA LYS A 169 -19.41 -10.98 9.08
C LYS A 169 -18.18 -10.56 8.27
N PRO A 170 -17.12 -11.40 8.22
CA PRO A 170 -15.85 -11.03 7.60
C PRO A 170 -16.01 -10.49 6.18
N TYR A 171 -15.41 -9.33 5.92
CA TYR A 171 -15.31 -8.74 4.60
C TYR A 171 -13.89 -8.96 4.07
N LEU A 172 -13.78 -9.51 2.87
CA LEU A 172 -12.52 -9.70 2.16
C LEU A 172 -12.51 -8.84 0.90
N PRO A 173 -11.67 -7.79 0.81
CA PRO A 173 -11.62 -6.93 -0.37
C PRO A 173 -11.15 -7.71 -1.58
N LYS A 174 -11.60 -7.31 -2.77
CA LYS A 174 -11.17 -7.86 -4.07
C LYS A 174 -10.88 -6.71 -5.01
N VAL A 175 -9.77 -6.02 -4.76
CA VAL A 175 -9.54 -4.68 -5.31
C VAL A 175 -8.22 -4.63 -6.07
N ILE A 176 -8.31 -4.30 -7.37
CA ILE A 176 -7.18 -3.73 -8.10
C ILE A 176 -7.35 -2.21 -8.09
N VAL A 177 -6.35 -1.52 -7.56
CA VAL A 177 -6.26 -0.06 -7.47
C VAL A 177 -5.52 0.43 -8.71
N ASN A 178 -6.31 0.76 -9.73
CA ASN A 178 -5.86 1.45 -10.93
C ASN A 178 -6.03 2.97 -10.77
N ARG A 179 -5.63 3.73 -11.80
CA ARG A 179 -5.71 5.20 -11.82
C ARG A 179 -7.10 5.70 -11.46
N ASP A 180 -8.13 5.20 -12.13
CA ASP A 180 -9.49 5.72 -11.99
C ASP A 180 -10.05 5.46 -10.60
N LYS A 181 -9.72 4.30 -10.00
CA LYS A 181 -10.11 3.97 -8.63
C LYS A 181 -9.38 4.84 -7.60
N ALA A 182 -8.06 4.98 -7.73
CA ALA A 182 -7.26 5.81 -6.82
C ALA A 182 -7.72 7.27 -6.87
N VAL A 183 -7.71 7.88 -8.05
CA VAL A 183 -8.05 9.30 -8.23
C VAL A 183 -9.53 9.56 -7.93
N GLY A 184 -10.41 8.60 -8.23
CA GLY A 184 -11.82 8.66 -7.82
C GLY A 184 -11.98 8.72 -6.30
N ALA A 185 -11.21 7.93 -5.56
CA ALA A 185 -11.23 7.94 -4.10
C ALA A 185 -10.68 9.26 -3.51
N ALA A 186 -9.69 9.90 -4.16
CA ALA A 186 -9.15 11.17 -3.70
C ALA A 186 -10.20 12.31 -3.67
N LYS A 187 -11.25 12.23 -4.49
CA LYS A 187 -12.37 13.19 -4.57
C LYS A 187 -11.91 14.66 -4.67
N PHE A 188 -10.93 14.91 -5.53
CA PHE A 188 -10.50 16.27 -5.90
C PHE A 188 -11.69 17.11 -6.33
N GLU A 189 -11.79 18.33 -5.79
CA GLU A 189 -12.81 19.29 -6.19
C GLU A 189 -12.38 20.06 -7.45
N ASN A 190 -11.09 20.38 -7.55
CA ASN A 190 -10.54 21.03 -8.71
C ASN A 190 -10.21 20.01 -9.82
N PRO A 191 -10.71 20.21 -11.05
CA PRO A 191 -10.50 19.27 -12.15
C PRO A 191 -9.03 19.19 -12.62
N TYR A 192 -8.24 20.26 -12.47
CA TYR A 192 -6.81 20.23 -12.78
C TYR A 192 -5.99 19.53 -11.72
N ALA A 193 -6.35 19.64 -10.43
CA ALA A 193 -5.75 18.82 -9.38
C ALA A 193 -5.99 17.33 -9.68
N ARG A 194 -7.23 16.98 -10.06
CA ARG A 194 -7.58 15.63 -10.52
C ARG A 194 -6.72 15.19 -11.70
N ALA A 195 -6.57 16.02 -12.74
CA ALA A 195 -5.78 15.69 -13.93
C ALA A 195 -4.28 15.47 -13.59
N LYS A 196 -3.71 16.29 -12.71
CA LYS A 196 -2.33 16.12 -12.24
C LYS A 196 -2.14 14.83 -11.45
N ALA A 197 -3.09 14.48 -10.57
CA ALA A 197 -3.07 13.21 -9.86
C ALA A 197 -3.19 12.00 -10.81
N MET A 198 -4.03 12.11 -11.86
CA MET A 198 -4.09 11.09 -12.91
C MET A 198 -2.75 10.89 -13.61
N ALA A 199 -2.10 11.99 -14.01
CA ALA A 199 -0.79 11.94 -14.66
C ALA A 199 0.28 11.34 -13.73
N ALA A 200 0.32 11.77 -12.46
CA ALA A 200 1.25 11.24 -11.47
C ALA A 200 1.07 9.73 -11.27
N PHE A 201 -0.18 9.25 -11.15
CA PHE A 201 -0.46 7.82 -11.02
C PHE A 201 0.03 7.02 -12.23
N GLU A 202 -0.23 7.50 -13.45
CA GLU A 202 0.20 6.80 -14.67
C GLU A 202 1.72 6.80 -14.83
N ILE A 203 2.40 7.90 -14.50
CA ILE A 203 3.86 7.96 -14.49
C ILE A 203 4.40 6.92 -13.50
N ALA A 204 3.93 6.93 -12.24
CA ALA A 204 4.34 5.97 -11.23
C ALA A 204 4.11 4.53 -11.71
N LYS A 205 2.91 4.18 -12.20
CA LYS A 205 2.63 2.86 -12.78
C LYS A 205 3.63 2.42 -13.85
N LYS A 206 4.13 3.35 -14.68
CA LYS A 206 5.12 3.05 -15.73
C LYS A 206 6.55 2.88 -15.21
N VAL A 207 6.90 3.43 -14.04
CA VAL A 207 8.23 3.29 -13.43
C VAL A 207 8.63 1.83 -13.30
N SER A 208 7.72 0.95 -12.86
CA SER A 208 8.00 -0.49 -12.73
C SER A 208 8.51 -1.14 -14.03
N GLY A 209 8.02 -0.69 -15.20
CA GLY A 209 8.46 -1.21 -16.49
C GLY A 209 9.91 -0.82 -16.81
N VAL A 210 10.27 0.43 -16.52
CA VAL A 210 11.62 0.98 -16.73
C VAL A 210 12.61 0.37 -15.72
N SER A 211 12.23 0.26 -14.45
CA SER A 211 13.01 -0.41 -13.42
C SER A 211 13.30 -1.87 -13.80
N ALA A 212 12.28 -2.61 -14.25
CA ALA A 212 12.45 -4.01 -14.68
C ALA A 212 13.36 -4.15 -15.90
N GLU A 213 13.32 -3.21 -16.84
CA GLU A 213 14.24 -3.17 -17.98
C GLU A 213 15.69 -3.04 -17.51
N GLY A 214 15.99 -2.05 -16.67
CA GLY A 214 17.34 -1.82 -16.16
C GLY A 214 17.82 -2.92 -15.19
N CYS A 215 16.93 -3.49 -14.39
CA CYS A 215 17.30 -4.52 -13.40
C CYS A 215 17.47 -5.91 -14.00
N PHE A 216 16.64 -6.30 -14.98
CA PHE A 216 16.54 -7.70 -15.40
C PHE A 216 16.81 -7.95 -16.88
N LYS A 217 16.65 -6.95 -17.76
CA LYS A 217 16.76 -7.15 -19.22
C LYS A 217 18.09 -6.66 -19.78
N VAL A 218 18.46 -5.42 -19.49
CA VAL A 218 19.69 -4.78 -20.00
C VAL A 218 20.88 -5.23 -19.15
N LYS A 219 21.96 -5.64 -19.83
CA LYS A 219 23.17 -6.18 -19.17
C LYS A 219 24.34 -5.20 -19.18
N GLU A 220 24.45 -4.37 -20.21
CA GLU A 220 25.52 -3.37 -20.32
C GLU A 220 25.39 -2.27 -19.25
N ARG A 221 26.45 -2.10 -18.44
CA ARG A 221 26.49 -1.17 -17.29
C ARG A 221 26.22 0.27 -17.68
N GLU A 222 26.82 0.69 -18.79
CA GLU A 222 26.73 2.03 -19.35
C GLU A 222 25.30 2.34 -19.83
N LYS A 223 24.45 1.31 -19.99
CA LYS A 223 23.04 1.46 -20.37
C LYS A 223 22.09 1.28 -19.20
N TYR A 224 22.25 0.23 -18.39
CA TYR A 224 21.27 -0.04 -17.33
C TYR A 224 21.31 0.99 -16.20
N ILE A 225 22.47 1.58 -15.90
CA ILE A 225 22.59 2.58 -14.82
C ILE A 225 21.73 3.82 -15.16
N PRO A 226 21.88 4.46 -16.34
CA PRO A 226 20.98 5.54 -16.74
C PRO A 226 19.50 5.15 -16.75
N ILE A 227 19.16 3.91 -17.13
CA ILE A 227 17.77 3.44 -17.17
C ILE A 227 17.15 3.40 -15.77
N VAL A 228 17.85 2.81 -14.78
CA VAL A 228 17.34 2.76 -13.41
C VAL A 228 17.27 4.14 -12.75
N ALA A 229 18.22 5.02 -13.07
CA ALA A 229 18.18 6.42 -12.63
C ALA A 229 17.00 7.18 -13.25
N ALA A 230 16.74 6.99 -14.55
CA ALA A 230 15.59 7.61 -15.22
C ALA A 230 14.25 7.13 -14.62
N ALA A 231 14.16 5.87 -14.19
CA ALA A 231 12.98 5.37 -13.48
C ALA A 231 12.73 6.14 -12.16
N HIS A 232 13.78 6.53 -11.45
CA HIS A 232 13.68 7.33 -10.22
C HIS A 232 13.29 8.79 -10.52
N GLU A 233 13.87 9.41 -11.56
CA GLU A 233 13.46 10.75 -12.01
C GLU A 233 11.99 10.81 -12.43
N MET A 234 11.47 9.75 -13.04
CA MET A 234 10.04 9.61 -13.33
C MET A 234 9.20 9.61 -12.05
N MET A 235 9.61 8.87 -11.01
CA MET A 235 8.89 8.86 -9.73
C MET A 235 8.94 10.24 -9.05
N SER A 236 10.09 10.92 -9.09
CA SER A 236 10.22 12.29 -8.57
C SER A 236 9.32 13.29 -9.32
N ALA A 237 9.23 13.19 -10.65
CA ALA A 237 8.31 14.02 -11.43
C ALA A 237 6.84 13.74 -11.07
N ALA A 238 6.47 12.47 -10.82
CA ALA A 238 5.13 12.12 -10.35
C ALA A 238 4.85 12.71 -8.95
N ALA A 239 5.81 12.69 -8.04
CA ALA A 239 5.68 13.30 -6.72
C ALA A 239 5.49 14.83 -6.81
N LYS A 240 6.23 15.53 -7.68
CA LYS A 240 6.04 16.97 -7.93
C LYS A 240 4.64 17.30 -8.45
N LEU A 241 4.11 16.51 -9.39
CA LEU A 241 2.71 16.66 -9.85
C LEU A 241 1.70 16.45 -8.71
N CYS A 242 2.00 15.56 -7.76
CA CYS A 242 1.18 15.36 -6.58
C CYS A 242 1.24 16.56 -5.63
N ASP A 243 2.41 17.15 -5.39
CA ASP A 243 2.51 18.38 -4.61
C ASP A 243 1.67 19.50 -5.26
N GLU A 244 1.80 19.71 -6.57
CA GLU A 244 0.98 20.67 -7.31
C GLU A 244 -0.53 20.39 -7.16
N ALA A 245 -0.96 19.13 -7.32
CA ALA A 245 -2.36 18.75 -7.16
C ALA A 245 -2.88 19.06 -5.75
N ARG A 246 -2.05 18.78 -4.73
CA ARG A 246 -2.41 19.01 -3.32
C ARG A 246 -2.47 20.49 -2.98
N GLU A 247 -1.54 21.31 -3.49
CA GLU A 247 -1.55 22.76 -3.31
C GLU A 247 -2.76 23.42 -3.98
N ILE A 248 -3.19 22.92 -5.15
CA ILE A 248 -4.42 23.40 -5.79
C ILE A 248 -5.63 23.18 -4.87
N GLU A 249 -5.80 21.99 -4.28
CA GLU A 249 -6.90 21.74 -3.33
C GLU A 249 -6.78 22.59 -2.05
N LYS A 250 -5.56 22.83 -1.55
CA LYS A 250 -5.35 23.73 -0.41
C LYS A 250 -5.78 25.16 -0.74
N SER A 251 -5.41 25.65 -1.92
CA SER A 251 -5.78 27.00 -2.38
C SER A 251 -7.29 27.21 -2.50
N GLY A 252 -8.03 26.13 -2.79
CA GLY A 252 -9.50 26.12 -2.82
C GLY A 252 -10.17 25.81 -1.48
N ASP A 253 -9.40 25.58 -0.41
CA ASP A 253 -9.89 25.08 0.88
C ASP A 253 -10.81 23.86 0.69
N SER A 254 -10.41 22.91 -0.16
CA SER A 254 -11.25 21.77 -0.59
C SER A 254 -10.64 20.41 -0.26
N VAL A 255 -9.53 20.41 0.49
CA VAL A 255 -8.76 19.21 0.81
C VAL A 255 -9.59 18.19 1.60
N LEU A 256 -9.98 17.10 0.94
CA LEU A 256 -10.66 16.01 1.63
C LEU A 256 -9.74 15.31 2.64
N ARG A 257 -10.20 15.26 3.88
CA ARG A 257 -9.60 14.57 5.03
C ARG A 257 -10.61 13.56 5.58
N ARG A 258 -10.11 12.39 5.99
CA ARG A 258 -10.93 11.33 6.58
C ARG A 258 -10.22 10.74 7.80
N PRO A 259 -10.22 11.45 8.93
CA PRO A 259 -9.62 10.92 10.15
C PRO A 259 -10.48 9.79 10.74
N HIS A 260 -9.86 8.87 11.46
CA HIS A 260 -10.57 7.91 12.29
C HIS A 260 -11.11 8.59 13.55
N GLY A 261 -12.32 8.26 13.98
CA GLY A 261 -12.79 8.50 15.34
C GLY A 261 -12.25 7.43 16.29
N ARG A 262 -12.56 7.56 17.59
CA ARG A 262 -12.01 6.66 18.62
C ARG A 262 -12.43 5.20 18.47
N MET A 263 -13.57 4.95 17.81
CA MET A 263 -14.12 3.61 17.62
C MET A 263 -13.85 3.05 16.20
N GLY A 264 -13.00 3.74 15.43
CA GLY A 264 -12.62 3.36 14.07
C GLY A 264 -13.58 3.87 12.99
N GLU A 265 -14.60 4.67 13.33
CA GLU A 265 -15.46 5.31 12.35
C GLU A 265 -14.67 6.31 11.49
N LEU A 266 -14.87 6.27 10.17
CA LEU A 266 -14.22 7.20 9.25
C LEU A 266 -15.02 8.50 9.13
N LEU A 267 -14.53 9.55 9.78
CA LEU A 267 -15.09 10.89 9.69
C LEU A 267 -14.70 11.55 8.35
N SER A 268 -15.26 12.71 8.05
CA SER A 268 -15.00 13.43 6.80
C SER A 268 -15.06 14.94 6.97
N LYS A 269 -14.08 15.64 6.38
CA LYS A 269 -14.10 17.09 6.16
C LYS A 269 -13.31 17.52 4.93
N LYS A 270 -13.61 18.69 4.38
CA LYS A 270 -12.91 19.38 3.30
C LYS A 270 -12.33 20.71 3.74
N LYS A 271 -13.16 21.59 4.33
CA LYS A 271 -12.72 22.91 4.77
C LYS A 271 -11.74 22.77 5.93
N LEU A 272 -10.71 23.61 5.98
CA LEU A 272 -9.67 23.51 7.00
C LEU A 272 -10.26 23.68 8.40
N MET A 273 -11.18 24.63 8.57
CA MET A 273 -11.76 25.02 9.86
C MET A 273 -13.10 24.33 10.18
N GLU A 274 -13.66 23.50 9.31
CA GLU A 274 -14.90 22.79 9.64
C GLU A 274 -14.66 21.63 10.59
N ILE A 275 -15.70 21.20 11.31
CA ILE A 275 -15.64 20.00 12.16
C ILE A 275 -15.88 18.79 11.26
N GLU A 276 -15.05 17.77 11.39
CA GLU A 276 -15.25 16.46 10.77
C GLU A 276 -16.57 15.83 11.21
N LYS A 277 -17.27 15.23 10.25
CA LYS A 277 -18.57 14.59 10.46
C LYS A 277 -18.51 13.11 10.14
#